data_AF-A0A2E7CGA3-F1
#
_entry.id   AF-A0A2E7CGA3-F1
#
_cell.length_a   1.000
_cell.length_b   1.000
_cell.length_c   1.000
_cell.angle_alpha   90.00
_cell.angle_beta   90.00
_cell.angle_gamma   90.00
#
_symmetry.space_group_name_H-M   'P 1'
#
loop_
_entity.id
_entity.type
_entity.pdbx_description
1 polymer ?
#
loop_
_entity_poly.entity_id
_entity_poly.type
_entity_poly.pdbx_seq_one_letter_code
_entity_poly.pdbx_strand_id
1 'polypeptide(L)'
;EPKELEVQGNDLVELIHQACDTVDGISGQTTLTTPIPAATVERLDRLNVLREVLRDAEVEVDPEATQDAESDAQRLGAVLDDLVRFGDTTGHLFCFSPEGRAGRITSHLLDPGVVSGPVLNASAGAVLMSGTLYPPSMYADLLNLPVKRTTIRSYPSPFASQRRPVVVATDVTTTYRQRSPANTARMQEHLRALIQAAPGHVAVFAPSYALLEEIVTDAHWPVHRTIVESSDWDKSKADEVLSVLERERDAGRKVLLAGTFGARLSEGVDYRGGLLDAVACIGLPIAPPGVVQDGLKSFVGDRFGKDKSWRYTMTQPAVNRVLQAMGRPIRGIDDRAVVLLLEQRCEQPMYRKCFPGDLQMVPMSDPNGLKRLAERFYRRVLRPPTP
;
A
#
# COMPACT_ATOMS: atom_id res chain seq x y z
N GLU A 1 -9.93 24.67 5.49
CA GLU A 1 -10.40 23.33 5.87
C GLU A 1 -9.78 22.97 7.21
N PRO A 2 -10.53 22.36 8.15
CA PRO A 2 -9.93 21.93 9.41
C PRO A 2 -8.90 20.85 9.09
N LYS A 3 -7.65 21.11 9.47
CA LYS A 3 -6.50 20.28 9.12
C LYS A 3 -6.33 19.20 10.19
N GLU A 4 -5.92 18.00 9.79
CA GLU A 4 -5.43 17.00 10.74
C GLU A 4 -4.34 17.61 11.63
N LEU A 5 -4.33 17.21 12.90
CA LEU A 5 -3.38 17.68 13.90
C LEU A 5 -2.68 16.49 14.56
N GLU A 6 -1.36 16.62 14.73
CA GLU A 6 -0.62 15.72 15.60
C GLU A 6 -1.02 15.99 17.06
N VAL A 7 -1.29 14.92 17.80
CA VAL A 7 -1.62 14.97 19.22
C VAL A 7 -0.44 14.37 19.97
N GLN A 8 0.09 15.10 20.95
CA GLN A 8 1.16 14.57 21.79
C GLN A 8 0.58 13.54 22.76
N GLY A 9 1.24 12.39 22.91
CA GLY A 9 0.78 11.32 23.81
C GLY A 9 0.59 11.83 25.24
N ASN A 10 1.53 12.63 25.74
CA ASN A 10 1.45 13.23 27.07
C ASN A 10 0.22 14.14 27.27
N ASP A 11 -0.18 14.90 26.26
CA ASP A 11 -1.39 15.72 26.34
C ASP A 11 -2.65 14.83 26.46
N LEU A 12 -2.67 13.70 25.76
CA LEU A 12 -3.76 12.73 25.84
C LEU A 12 -3.82 12.04 27.21
N VAL A 13 -2.66 11.67 27.78
CA VAL A 13 -2.56 11.13 29.14
C VAL A 13 -3.07 12.14 30.18
N GLU A 14 -2.66 13.40 30.06
CA GLU A 14 -3.12 14.48 30.94
C GLU A 14 -4.63 14.71 30.83
N LEU A 15 -5.20 14.68 29.62
CA LEU A 15 -6.65 14.76 29.41
C LEU A 15 -7.40 13.60 30.08
N ILE A 16 -6.86 12.38 30.02
CA ILE A 16 -7.44 11.22 30.69
C ILE A 16 -7.40 11.42 32.21
N HIS A 17 -6.28 11.90 32.75
CA HIS A 17 -6.18 12.20 34.19
C HIS A 17 -7.18 13.26 34.64
N GLN A 18 -7.35 14.33 33.86
CA GLN A 18 -8.34 15.38 34.13
C GLN A 18 -9.77 14.82 34.09
N ALA A 19 -10.08 13.93 33.15
CA ALA A 19 -11.38 13.26 33.09
C ALA A 19 -11.64 12.40 34.34
N CYS A 20 -10.64 11.65 34.81
CA CYS A 20 -10.73 10.92 36.09
C CYS A 20 -10.96 11.89 37.26
N ASP A 21 -10.21 12.99 37.35
CA ASP A 21 -10.35 13.98 38.43
C ASP A 21 -11.74 14.62 38.46
N THR A 22 -12.36 14.86 37.29
CA THR A 22 -13.74 15.36 37.21
C THR A 22 -14.75 14.32 37.68
N VAL A 23 -14.58 13.03 37.34
CA VAL A 23 -15.47 11.96 37.80
C VAL A 23 -15.33 11.73 39.31
N ASP A 24 -14.10 11.78 39.82
CA ASP A 24 -13.79 11.65 41.25
C ASP A 24 -14.22 12.89 42.06
N GLY A 25 -14.68 13.97 41.40
CA GLY A 25 -15.10 15.21 42.05
C GLY A 25 -13.95 16.07 42.59
N ILE A 26 -12.71 15.80 42.14
CA ILE A 26 -11.49 16.53 42.50
C ILE A 26 -11.43 17.88 41.74
N SER A 27 -11.88 17.91 40.49
CA SER A 27 -11.96 19.13 39.66
C SER A 27 -13.38 19.35 39.11
N GLY A 28 -14.18 20.13 39.84
CA GLY A 28 -15.53 20.56 39.46
C GLY A 28 -16.51 20.55 40.63
N GLN A 29 -17.52 21.43 40.62
CA GLN A 29 -18.62 21.41 41.61
C GLN A 29 -19.58 20.26 41.30
N THR A 30 -19.49 19.16 42.06
CA THR A 30 -20.48 18.08 42.05
C THR A 30 -21.58 18.33 43.07
N THR A 31 -22.82 18.50 42.60
CA THR A 31 -24.02 18.33 43.43
C THR A 31 -24.34 16.84 43.53
N LEU A 32 -23.71 16.13 44.48
CA LEU A 32 -24.07 14.74 44.79
C LEU A 32 -24.62 14.67 46.23
N THR A 33 -25.86 14.20 46.35
CA THR A 33 -26.61 14.02 47.61
C THR A 33 -26.23 12.76 48.38
N THR A 34 -25.25 11.98 47.92
CA THR A 34 -24.75 10.78 48.62
C THR A 34 -23.25 10.62 48.40
N PRO A 35 -22.43 10.45 49.46
CA PRO A 35 -21.00 10.24 49.31
C PRO A 35 -20.73 8.80 48.88
N ILE A 36 -20.07 8.60 47.73
CA ILE A 36 -19.48 7.32 47.35
C ILE A 36 -18.06 7.29 47.90
N PRO A 37 -17.68 6.36 48.79
CA PRO A 37 -16.29 6.16 49.13
C PRO A 37 -15.63 5.38 47.99
N ALA A 38 -15.24 6.07 46.92
CA ALA A 38 -14.38 5.48 45.92
C ALA A 38 -12.94 5.54 46.47
N ALA A 39 -12.31 4.38 46.62
CA ALA A 39 -10.87 4.33 46.80
C ALA A 39 -10.25 5.05 45.59
N THR A 40 -9.67 6.21 45.82
CA THR A 40 -9.12 7.03 44.75
C THR A 40 -7.92 6.28 44.18
N VAL A 41 -8.00 5.85 42.92
CA VAL A 41 -6.87 5.20 42.26
C VAL A 41 -5.79 6.25 42.10
N GLU A 42 -4.59 5.95 42.63
CA GLU A 42 -3.42 6.82 42.51
C GLU A 42 -3.18 7.19 41.06
N ARG A 43 -2.83 8.45 40.81
CA ARG A 43 -2.74 9.00 39.44
C ARG A 43 -1.87 8.14 38.52
N LEU A 44 -0.76 7.62 39.04
CA LEU A 44 0.18 6.76 38.30
C LEU A 44 -0.40 5.41 37.88
N ASP A 45 -1.40 4.91 38.61
CA ASP A 45 -2.01 3.60 38.37
C ASP A 45 -3.27 3.68 37.50
N ARG A 46 -3.87 4.88 37.36
CA ARG A 46 -5.14 5.09 36.65
C ARG A 46 -5.19 4.48 35.25
N LEU A 47 -4.18 4.74 34.41
CA LEU A 47 -4.16 4.22 33.03
C LEU A 47 -4.02 2.70 33.01
N ASN A 48 -3.23 2.12 33.91
CA ASN A 48 -3.04 0.67 34.01
C ASN A 48 -4.32 -0.03 34.44
N VAL A 49 -5.03 0.52 35.43
CA VAL A 49 -6.32 -0.01 35.88
C VAL A 49 -7.39 0.14 34.79
N LEU A 50 -7.48 1.32 34.16
CA LEU A 50 -8.46 1.57 33.10
C LEU A 50 -8.29 0.61 31.92
N ARG A 51 -7.06 0.40 31.43
CA ARG A 51 -6.84 -0.52 30.30
C ARG A 51 -7.21 -1.97 30.67
N GLU A 52 -6.95 -2.41 31.91
CA GLU A 52 -7.26 -3.77 32.34
C GLU A 52 -8.78 -3.96 32.42
N VAL A 53 -9.47 -3.04 33.08
CA VAL A 53 -10.94 -3.05 33.19
C VAL A 53 -11.60 -3.01 31.80
N LEU A 54 -11.11 -2.16 30.90
CA LEU A 54 -11.68 -2.03 29.55
C LEU A 54 -11.41 -3.25 28.66
N ARG A 55 -10.27 -3.91 28.82
CA ARG A 55 -9.93 -5.11 28.04
C ARG A 55 -10.74 -6.31 28.50
N ASP A 56 -10.98 -6.42 29.80
CA ASP A 56 -11.71 -7.52 30.42
C ASP A 56 -13.24 -7.26 30.43
N ALA A 57 -13.70 -6.16 29.82
CA ALA A 57 -15.12 -5.85 29.68
C ALA A 57 -15.79 -6.86 28.72
N GLU A 58 -16.59 -7.76 29.29
CA GLU A 58 -17.47 -8.65 28.54
C GLU A 58 -18.73 -7.87 28.11
N VAL A 59 -19.05 -7.94 26.81
CA VAL A 59 -20.29 -7.39 26.27
C VAL A 59 -21.18 -8.56 25.90
N GLU A 60 -22.42 -8.59 26.41
CA GLU A 60 -23.43 -9.53 25.91
C GLU A 60 -23.73 -9.18 24.45
N VAL A 61 -23.24 -10.02 23.53
CA VAL A 61 -23.49 -9.86 22.09
C VAL A 61 -24.75 -10.64 21.74
N ASP A 62 -25.68 -9.99 21.04
CA ASP A 62 -26.86 -10.65 20.45
C ASP A 62 -26.38 -11.77 19.51
N PRO A 63 -26.86 -13.03 19.67
CA PRO A 63 -26.42 -14.16 18.84
C PRO A 63 -26.67 -14.00 17.33
N GLU A 64 -27.49 -13.04 16.89
CA GLU A 64 -27.67 -12.68 15.48
C GLU A 64 -26.65 -11.63 14.96
N ALA A 65 -25.91 -10.97 15.85
CA ALA A 65 -24.84 -10.04 15.48
C ALA A 65 -23.56 -10.80 15.11
N THR A 66 -22.86 -10.31 14.08
CA THR A 66 -21.71 -10.98 13.46
C THR A 66 -20.60 -11.24 14.49
N GLN A 67 -20.18 -12.50 14.60
CA GLN A 67 -19.43 -13.08 15.73
C GLN A 67 -17.98 -12.60 15.99
N ASP A 68 -17.48 -11.51 15.41
CA ASP A 68 -16.06 -11.11 15.48
C ASP A 68 -15.81 -9.60 15.68
N ALA A 69 -16.78 -8.83 16.19
CA ALA A 69 -16.58 -7.41 16.44
C ALA A 69 -16.04 -7.14 17.87
N GLU A 70 -14.76 -6.79 17.96
CA GLU A 70 -14.16 -6.20 19.17
C GLU A 70 -15.02 -5.03 19.69
N SER A 71 -15.34 -5.03 21.00
CA SER A 71 -16.20 -4.01 21.60
C SER A 71 -15.50 -2.64 21.66
N ASP A 72 -16.28 -1.56 21.73
CA ASP A 72 -15.70 -0.21 21.87
C ASP A 72 -14.87 -0.06 23.17
N ALA A 73 -15.24 -0.79 24.23
CA ALA A 73 -14.46 -0.85 25.46
C ALA A 73 -13.10 -1.51 25.22
N GLN A 74 -13.08 -2.67 24.56
CA GLN A 74 -11.84 -3.37 24.21
C GLN A 74 -10.93 -2.53 23.30
N ARG A 75 -11.51 -1.86 22.29
CA ARG A 75 -10.78 -0.93 21.41
C ARG A 75 -10.16 0.24 22.19
N LEU A 76 -10.91 0.84 23.11
CA LEU A 76 -10.37 1.91 23.95
C LEU A 76 -9.26 1.38 24.87
N GLY A 77 -9.43 0.20 25.45
CA GLY A 77 -8.40 -0.48 26.23
C GLY A 77 -7.10 -0.70 25.43
N ALA A 78 -7.21 -1.12 24.16
CA ALA A 78 -6.07 -1.26 23.27
C ALA A 78 -5.37 0.07 22.98
N VAL A 79 -6.12 1.15 22.74
CA VAL A 79 -5.55 2.51 22.55
C VAL A 79 -4.82 2.99 23.80
N LEU A 80 -5.35 2.72 24.99
CA LEU A 80 -4.67 3.05 26.25
C LEU A 80 -3.41 2.21 26.46
N ASP A 81 -3.42 0.93 26.08
CA ASP A 81 -2.23 0.09 26.15
C ASP A 81 -1.13 0.58 25.19
N ASP A 82 -1.50 0.98 23.96
CA ASP A 82 -0.60 1.64 23.01
C ASP A 82 -0.01 2.93 23.60
N LEU A 83 -0.85 3.77 24.21
CA LEU A 83 -0.43 5.02 24.83
C LEU A 83 0.58 4.78 25.96
N VAL A 84 0.31 3.80 26.84
CA VAL A 84 1.20 3.46 27.96
C VAL A 84 2.52 2.85 27.45
N ARG A 85 2.47 2.00 26.42
CA ARG A 85 3.66 1.30 25.92
C ARG A 85 4.53 2.17 25.03
N PHE A 86 3.91 3.02 24.22
CA PHE A 86 4.57 3.68 23.10
C PHE A 86 4.38 5.20 23.06
N GLY A 87 3.53 5.78 23.92
CA GLY A 87 3.17 7.22 23.87
C GLY A 87 4.34 8.19 24.05
N ASP A 88 5.43 7.75 24.70
CA ASP A 88 6.67 8.53 24.85
C ASP A 88 7.75 8.19 23.80
N THR A 89 7.44 7.30 22.86
CA THR A 89 8.39 6.89 21.82
C THR A 89 8.17 7.67 20.53
N THR A 90 9.25 7.96 19.80
CA THR A 90 9.16 8.58 18.47
C THR A 90 8.62 7.63 17.39
N GLY A 91 8.44 6.36 17.73
CA GLY A 91 7.89 5.32 16.86
C GLY A 91 6.37 5.22 16.89
N HIS A 92 5.68 6.12 17.57
CA HIS A 92 4.24 6.15 17.70
C HIS A 92 3.72 7.58 17.57
N LEU A 93 2.53 7.74 17.00
CA LEU A 93 1.91 9.03 16.76
C LEU A 93 0.39 8.94 16.95
N PHE A 94 -0.18 9.95 17.59
CA PHE A 94 -1.63 10.17 17.62
C PHE A 94 -2.01 11.30 16.64
N CYS A 95 -3.09 11.09 15.90
CA CYS A 95 -3.59 12.07 14.93
C CYS A 95 -5.06 12.36 15.20
N PHE A 96 -5.37 13.64 15.41
CA PHE A 96 -6.73 14.14 15.46
C PHE A 96 -7.20 14.52 14.05
N SER A 97 -8.32 13.95 13.64
CA SER A 97 -9.07 14.34 12.44
C SER A 97 -10.38 15.00 12.85
N PRO A 98 -10.75 16.14 12.24
CA PRO A 98 -12.03 16.81 12.48
C PRO A 98 -13.22 16.07 11.83
N GLU A 99 -12.99 14.95 11.15
CA GLU A 99 -14.06 14.14 10.55
C GLU A 99 -15.05 13.62 11.60
N GLY A 100 -16.35 13.74 11.29
CA GLY A 100 -17.43 13.33 12.18
C GLY A 100 -17.92 14.46 13.10
N ARG A 101 -18.89 14.16 13.97
CA ARG A 101 -19.53 15.18 14.84
C ARG A 101 -18.63 15.70 15.97
N ALA A 102 -17.71 14.87 16.46
CA ALA A 102 -16.83 15.18 17.59
C ALA A 102 -15.33 15.16 17.22
N GLY A 103 -15.01 14.95 15.94
CA GLY A 103 -13.67 14.56 15.51
C GLY A 103 -13.32 13.14 15.97
N ARG A 104 -12.12 12.69 15.59
CA ARG A 104 -11.60 11.35 15.86
C ARG A 104 -10.10 11.41 16.14
N ILE A 105 -9.66 10.75 17.21
CA ILE A 105 -8.23 10.49 17.45
C ILE A 105 -7.90 9.09 16.95
N THR A 106 -6.78 8.96 16.24
CA THR A 106 -6.27 7.69 15.70
C THR A 106 -4.85 7.45 16.18
N SER A 107 -4.55 6.21 16.57
CA SER A 107 -3.24 5.72 16.99
C SER A 107 -2.50 5.14 15.78
N HIS A 108 -1.25 5.53 15.55
CA HIS A 108 -0.42 5.08 14.42
C HIS A 108 0.96 4.62 14.91
N LEU A 109 1.23 3.33 14.80
CA LEU A 109 2.56 2.79 15.04
C LEU A 109 3.46 3.04 13.81
N LEU A 110 4.45 3.91 13.96
CA LEU A 110 5.42 4.26 12.93
C LEU A 110 6.61 3.31 12.89
N ASP A 111 6.96 2.69 14.03
CA ASP A 111 8.01 1.68 14.13
C ASP A 111 7.47 0.25 14.19
N PRO A 112 7.40 -0.49 13.08
CA PRO A 112 7.05 -1.91 13.14
C PRO A 112 8.14 -2.74 13.86
N GLY A 113 9.34 -2.19 14.07
CA GLY A 113 10.47 -2.81 14.75
C GLY A 113 10.25 -3.08 16.23
N VAL A 114 9.39 -2.31 16.92
CA VAL A 114 9.04 -2.56 18.33
C VAL A 114 8.26 -3.86 18.53
N VAL A 115 7.50 -4.29 17.51
CA VAL A 115 6.72 -5.53 17.54
C VAL A 115 7.52 -6.68 16.93
N SER A 116 8.05 -6.46 15.73
CA SER A 116 8.75 -7.51 14.98
C SER A 116 10.10 -7.90 15.58
N GLY A 117 10.85 -6.93 16.12
CA GLY A 117 12.18 -7.15 16.69
C GLY A 117 12.19 -8.21 17.79
N PRO A 118 11.41 -8.04 18.89
CA PRO A 118 11.35 -9.02 19.98
C PRO A 118 10.97 -10.44 19.51
N VAL A 119 9.96 -10.55 18.65
CA VAL A 119 9.48 -11.84 18.12
C VAL A 119 10.58 -12.55 17.33
N LEU A 120 11.24 -11.83 16.42
CA LEU A 120 12.30 -12.39 15.58
C LEU A 120 13.57 -12.71 16.38
N ASN A 121 13.84 -11.97 17.45
CA ASN A 121 15.01 -12.21 18.30
C ASN A 121 14.83 -13.44 19.20
N ALA A 122 13.61 -13.65 19.71
CA ALA A 122 13.23 -14.81 20.52
C ALA A 122 13.11 -16.10 19.69
N SER A 123 12.98 -15.98 18.38
CA SER A 123 12.92 -17.11 17.45
C SER A 123 14.28 -17.79 17.30
N ALA A 124 14.30 -19.11 17.14
CA ALA A 124 15.52 -19.87 16.84
C ALA A 124 16.11 -19.46 15.47
N GLY A 125 15.26 -19.13 14.50
CA GLY A 125 15.61 -18.57 13.21
C GLY A 125 14.37 -18.19 12.40
N ALA A 126 14.54 -17.34 11.38
CA ALA A 126 13.46 -16.91 10.49
C ALA A 126 13.98 -16.77 9.05
N VAL A 127 13.14 -17.12 8.08
CA VAL A 127 13.40 -16.92 6.65
C VAL A 127 12.34 -15.97 6.10
N LEU A 128 12.74 -14.74 5.78
CA LEU A 128 11.87 -13.72 5.22
C LEU A 128 12.06 -13.71 3.70
N MET A 129 11.03 -14.10 2.96
CA MET A 129 11.10 -14.22 1.50
C MET A 129 9.94 -13.50 0.81
N SER A 130 10.25 -12.77 -0.25
CA SER A 130 9.24 -12.22 -1.17
C SER A 130 9.89 -11.84 -2.50
N GLY A 131 9.14 -11.99 -3.60
CA GLY A 131 9.59 -11.61 -4.94
C GLY A 131 9.73 -10.10 -5.15
N THR A 132 9.23 -9.29 -4.22
CA THR A 132 9.30 -7.81 -4.25
C THR A 132 9.96 -7.22 -3.01
N LEU A 133 10.67 -8.06 -2.23
CA LEU A 133 11.45 -7.64 -1.07
C LEU A 133 12.72 -6.92 -1.51
N TYR A 134 12.58 -5.68 -1.98
CA TYR A 134 13.70 -4.90 -2.50
C TYR A 134 13.70 -3.44 -1.97
N PRO A 135 14.88 -2.92 -1.59
CA PRO A 135 16.09 -3.66 -1.23
C PRO A 135 15.85 -4.40 0.11
N PRO A 136 16.40 -5.61 0.30
CA PRO A 136 16.20 -6.34 1.56
C PRO A 136 16.71 -5.60 2.80
N SER A 137 17.74 -4.75 2.64
CA SER A 137 18.28 -3.94 3.73
C SER A 137 17.26 -2.98 4.34
N MET A 138 16.32 -2.45 3.53
CA MET A 138 15.25 -1.58 4.06
C MET A 138 14.35 -2.36 5.01
N TYR A 139 13.94 -3.57 4.63
CA TYR A 139 13.11 -4.42 5.47
C TYR A 139 13.85 -4.90 6.71
N ALA A 140 15.16 -5.16 6.60
CA ALA A 140 15.99 -5.48 7.75
C ALA A 140 16.04 -4.34 8.78
N ASP A 141 16.19 -3.10 8.31
CA ASP A 141 16.17 -1.89 9.13
C ASP A 141 14.79 -1.70 9.80
N LEU A 142 13.71 -1.71 9.00
CA LEU A 142 12.34 -1.45 9.48
C LEU A 142 11.83 -2.52 10.45
N LEU A 143 12.15 -3.79 10.21
CA LEU A 143 11.76 -4.91 11.09
C LEU A 143 12.72 -5.11 12.28
N ASN A 144 13.67 -4.20 12.45
CA ASN A 144 14.65 -4.22 13.54
C ASN A 144 15.39 -5.57 13.64
N LEU A 145 15.81 -6.12 12.50
CA LEU A 145 16.47 -7.43 12.46
C LEU A 145 17.87 -7.34 13.11
N PRO A 146 18.30 -8.33 13.91
CA PRO A 146 19.59 -8.28 14.57
C PRO A 146 20.73 -8.34 13.54
N VAL A 147 21.50 -7.25 13.40
CA VAL A 147 22.55 -7.09 12.37
C VAL A 147 23.53 -8.28 12.32
N LYS A 148 23.98 -8.76 13.49
CA LYS A 148 24.95 -9.87 13.59
C LYS A 148 24.37 -11.24 13.24
N ARG A 149 23.04 -11.40 13.25
CA ARG A 149 22.34 -12.66 12.98
C ARG A 149 21.59 -12.64 11.64
N THR A 150 21.69 -11.54 10.88
CA THR A 150 20.90 -11.35 9.66
C THR A 150 21.78 -11.53 8.42
N THR A 151 21.40 -12.47 7.57
CA THR A 151 22.01 -12.64 6.24
C THR A 151 21.07 -12.09 5.18
N ILE A 152 21.57 -11.15 4.38
CA ILE A 152 20.83 -10.55 3.26
C ILE A 152 21.30 -11.15 1.95
N ARG A 153 20.36 -11.66 1.15
CA ARG A 153 20.61 -12.17 -0.20
C ARG A 153 19.55 -11.69 -1.16
N SER A 154 19.98 -11.45 -2.40
CA SER A 154 19.10 -11.25 -3.55
C SER A 154 19.60 -12.19 -4.64
N TYR A 155 18.68 -12.87 -5.30
CA TYR A 155 18.98 -13.83 -6.35
C TYR A 155 18.48 -13.25 -7.68
N PRO A 156 19.23 -13.46 -8.78
CA PRO A 156 18.79 -13.01 -10.08
C PRO A 156 17.46 -13.67 -10.46
N SER A 157 16.63 -12.92 -11.18
CA SER A 157 15.37 -13.46 -11.71
C SER A 157 15.66 -14.67 -12.62
N PRO A 158 15.00 -15.83 -12.41
CA PRO A 158 15.12 -16.96 -13.32
C PRO A 158 14.44 -16.67 -14.68
N PHE A 159 13.55 -15.66 -14.73
CA PHE A 159 12.90 -15.24 -15.95
C PHE A 159 13.85 -14.42 -16.82
N ALA A 160 14.03 -14.84 -18.06
CA ALA A 160 14.84 -14.12 -19.03
C ALA A 160 14.30 -12.70 -19.24
N SER A 161 15.14 -11.67 -19.05
CA SER A 161 14.78 -10.27 -19.28
C SER A 161 14.19 -10.02 -20.68
N GLN A 162 14.60 -10.83 -21.66
CA GLN A 162 14.09 -10.81 -23.03
C GLN A 162 12.60 -11.15 -23.15
N ARG A 163 12.01 -11.84 -22.17
CA ARG A 163 10.57 -12.19 -22.11
C ARG A 163 9.72 -11.12 -21.43
N ARG A 164 10.34 -10.11 -20.82
CA ARG A 164 9.64 -9.02 -20.13
C ARG A 164 10.32 -7.66 -20.40
N PRO A 165 10.22 -7.12 -21.63
CA PRO A 165 10.70 -5.76 -21.89
C PRO A 165 9.92 -4.75 -21.03
N VAL A 166 10.64 -3.89 -20.34
CA VAL A 166 10.09 -2.80 -19.53
C VAL A 166 10.36 -1.49 -20.25
N VAL A 167 9.30 -0.83 -20.70
CA VAL A 167 9.37 0.46 -21.38
C VAL A 167 8.93 1.56 -20.42
N VAL A 168 9.66 2.67 -20.39
CA VAL A 168 9.35 3.83 -19.55
C VAL A 168 9.00 5.00 -20.46
N ALA A 169 7.77 5.49 -20.35
CA ALA A 169 7.34 6.69 -21.06
C ALA A 169 7.98 7.93 -20.43
N THR A 170 8.86 8.61 -21.16
CA THR A 170 9.67 9.73 -20.65
C THR A 170 9.04 11.10 -20.88
N ASP A 171 7.81 11.15 -21.40
CA ASP A 171 7.07 12.36 -21.77
C ASP A 171 5.75 12.52 -21.01
N VAL A 172 5.48 11.66 -20.02
CA VAL A 172 4.25 11.67 -19.22
C VAL A 172 4.54 11.48 -17.73
N THR A 173 3.66 12.00 -16.87
CA THR A 173 3.81 11.90 -15.41
C THR A 173 2.49 12.06 -14.67
N THR A 174 2.39 11.49 -13.47
CA THR A 174 1.26 11.74 -12.57
C THR A 174 1.59 12.76 -11.47
N THR A 175 2.71 13.47 -11.58
CA THR A 175 3.05 14.58 -10.67
C THR A 175 1.93 15.63 -10.69
N TYR A 176 1.34 15.92 -9.52
CA TYR A 176 0.14 16.75 -9.41
C TYR A 176 0.21 18.07 -10.20
N ARG A 177 1.31 18.81 -10.09
CA ARG A 177 1.52 20.10 -10.78
C ARG A 177 1.64 20.01 -12.31
N GLN A 178 1.85 18.81 -12.85
CA GLN A 178 2.04 18.56 -14.28
C GLN A 178 0.87 17.79 -14.90
N ARG A 179 -0.14 17.43 -14.10
CA ARG A 179 -1.38 16.84 -14.62
C ARG A 179 -2.11 17.89 -15.45
N SER A 180 -2.48 17.51 -16.66
CA SER A 180 -3.19 18.35 -17.61
C SER A 180 -3.89 17.47 -18.63
N PRO A 181 -4.93 17.97 -19.32
CA PRO A 181 -5.57 17.23 -20.39
C PRO A 181 -4.59 16.74 -21.47
N ALA A 182 -3.54 17.53 -21.77
CA ALA A 182 -2.51 17.14 -22.72
C ALA A 182 -1.65 15.97 -22.22
N ASN A 183 -1.26 15.97 -20.94
CA ASN A 183 -0.54 14.84 -20.33
C ASN A 183 -1.40 13.57 -20.30
N THR A 184 -2.69 13.70 -19.97
CA THR A 184 -3.66 12.60 -19.95
C THR A 184 -3.86 12.02 -21.36
N ALA A 185 -4.01 12.87 -22.38
CA ALA A 185 -4.09 12.44 -23.78
C ALA A 185 -2.84 11.68 -24.22
N ARG A 186 -1.64 12.16 -23.84
CA ARG A 186 -0.38 11.45 -24.11
C ARG A 186 -0.29 10.09 -23.42
N MET A 187 -0.73 9.97 -22.17
CA MET A 187 -0.82 8.67 -21.50
C MET A 187 -1.75 7.70 -22.26
N GLN A 188 -2.90 8.21 -22.72
CA GLN A 188 -3.86 7.41 -23.49
C GLN A 188 -3.31 6.97 -24.85
N GLU A 189 -2.48 7.80 -25.51
CA GLU A 189 -1.78 7.42 -26.76
C GLU A 189 -0.83 6.23 -26.55
N HIS A 190 0.00 6.28 -25.50
CA HIS A 190 0.90 5.18 -25.13
C HIS A 190 0.12 3.90 -24.76
N LEU A 191 -0.96 4.02 -23.98
CA LEU A 191 -1.84 2.89 -23.66
C LEU A 191 -2.46 2.29 -24.92
N ARG A 192 -2.96 3.13 -25.83
CA ARG A 192 -3.57 2.67 -27.10
C ARG A 192 -2.54 1.94 -27.97
N ALA A 193 -1.31 2.45 -28.03
CA ALA A 193 -0.21 1.80 -28.73
C ALA A 193 0.10 0.40 -28.15
N LEU A 194 0.16 0.27 -26.82
CA LEU A 194 0.36 -0.99 -26.13
C LEU A 194 -0.78 -1.99 -26.40
N ILE A 195 -2.03 -1.54 -26.23
CA ILE A 195 -3.24 -2.38 -26.41
C ILE A 195 -3.36 -2.89 -27.86
N GLN A 196 -3.04 -2.05 -28.83
CA GLN A 196 -3.05 -2.47 -30.24
C GLN A 196 -1.98 -3.52 -30.54
N ALA A 197 -0.78 -3.39 -29.97
CA ALA A 197 0.33 -4.30 -30.19
C ALA A 197 0.20 -5.64 -29.43
N ALA A 198 -0.41 -5.62 -28.24
CA ALA A 198 -0.57 -6.81 -27.42
C ALA A 198 -1.51 -7.83 -28.11
N PRO A 199 -1.15 -9.12 -28.22
CA PRO A 199 -2.00 -10.11 -28.88
C PRO A 199 -3.22 -10.50 -28.03
N GLY A 200 -3.14 -10.39 -26.70
CA GLY A 200 -4.23 -10.73 -25.78
C GLY A 200 -4.55 -9.61 -24.80
N HIS A 201 -4.83 -9.99 -23.56
CA HIS A 201 -5.34 -9.06 -22.54
C HIS A 201 -4.26 -8.12 -22.02
N VAL A 202 -4.70 -6.94 -21.60
CA VAL A 202 -3.85 -5.91 -21.01
C VAL A 202 -4.39 -5.53 -19.64
N ALA A 203 -3.51 -5.44 -18.66
CA ALA A 203 -3.84 -4.87 -17.35
C ALA A 203 -3.28 -3.46 -17.21
N VAL A 204 -4.02 -2.57 -16.56
CA VAL A 204 -3.62 -1.20 -16.26
C VAL A 204 -3.82 -0.96 -14.77
N PHE A 205 -2.77 -0.48 -14.11
CA PHE A 205 -2.80 -0.17 -12.69
C PHE A 205 -2.48 1.31 -12.45
N ALA A 206 -3.26 1.97 -11.60
CA ALA A 206 -3.05 3.38 -11.26
C ALA A 206 -3.10 3.64 -9.74
N PRO A 207 -2.64 4.83 -9.27
CA PRO A 207 -2.56 5.17 -7.84
C PRO A 207 -3.91 5.39 -7.16
N SER A 208 -4.96 5.70 -7.91
CA SER A 208 -6.28 5.99 -7.36
C SER A 208 -7.38 5.72 -8.39
N TYR A 209 -8.59 5.48 -7.91
CA TYR A 209 -9.77 5.34 -8.76
C TYR A 209 -10.01 6.59 -9.62
N ALA A 210 -9.78 7.79 -9.08
CA ALA A 210 -9.90 9.03 -9.83
C ALA A 210 -8.96 9.08 -11.07
N LEU A 211 -7.74 8.56 -10.96
CA LEU A 211 -6.83 8.48 -12.11
C LEU A 211 -7.22 7.38 -13.10
N LEU A 212 -7.81 6.27 -12.62
CA LEU A 212 -8.37 5.25 -13.51
C LEU A 212 -9.55 5.81 -14.30
N GLU A 213 -10.42 6.57 -13.64
CA GLU A 213 -11.58 7.20 -14.26
C GLU A 213 -11.14 8.16 -15.37
N GLU A 214 -10.26 9.10 -15.01
CA GLU A 214 -9.73 10.12 -15.93
C GLU A 214 -9.00 9.51 -17.14
N ILE A 215 -8.16 8.50 -16.93
CA ILE A 215 -7.28 7.98 -17.98
C ILE A 215 -7.94 6.84 -18.76
N VAL A 216 -8.69 5.97 -18.07
CA VAL A 216 -9.17 4.68 -18.59
C VAL A 216 -10.68 4.66 -18.82
N THR A 217 -11.49 5.01 -17.83
CA THR A 217 -12.96 4.87 -17.91
C THR A 217 -13.57 5.80 -18.96
N ASP A 218 -13.10 7.05 -19.01
CA ASP A 218 -13.61 8.07 -19.94
C ASP A 218 -13.10 7.89 -21.39
N ALA A 219 -12.23 6.90 -21.62
CA ALA A 219 -11.60 6.65 -22.91
C ALA A 219 -12.18 5.41 -23.62
N HIS A 220 -12.23 5.47 -24.95
CA HIS A 220 -12.55 4.31 -25.77
C HIS A 220 -11.29 3.53 -26.18
N TRP A 221 -11.35 2.21 -25.98
CA TRP A 221 -10.23 1.28 -26.18
C TRP A 221 -10.54 0.26 -27.27
N PRO A 222 -9.57 -0.11 -28.12
CA PRO A 222 -9.76 -1.10 -29.19
C PRO A 222 -9.71 -2.54 -28.64
N VAL A 223 -10.63 -2.86 -27.73
CA VAL A 223 -10.79 -4.15 -27.06
C VAL A 223 -12.26 -4.57 -27.07
N HIS A 224 -12.54 -5.84 -26.83
CA HIS A 224 -13.92 -6.32 -26.74
C HIS A 224 -14.61 -5.83 -25.47
N ARG A 225 -13.88 -5.76 -24.36
CA ARG A 225 -14.43 -5.39 -23.05
C ARG A 225 -13.37 -4.67 -22.21
N THR A 226 -13.80 -3.66 -21.47
CA THR A 226 -13.05 -3.07 -20.37
C THR A 226 -13.71 -3.47 -19.05
N ILE A 227 -12.92 -3.92 -18.09
CA ILE A 227 -13.36 -4.24 -16.73
C ILE A 227 -12.58 -3.33 -15.79
N VAL A 228 -13.29 -2.51 -15.04
CA VAL A 228 -12.71 -1.58 -14.07
C VAL A 228 -13.04 -2.08 -12.67
N GLU A 229 -12.01 -2.22 -11.84
CA GLU A 229 -12.14 -2.55 -10.43
C GLU A 229 -12.93 -1.46 -9.71
N SER A 230 -13.82 -1.87 -8.82
CA SER A 230 -14.56 -0.98 -7.93
C SER A 230 -14.26 -1.33 -6.47
N SER A 231 -14.37 -0.34 -5.60
CA SER A 231 -14.06 -0.47 -4.17
C SER A 231 -15.02 -1.40 -3.41
N ASP A 232 -16.22 -1.61 -3.96
CA ASP A 232 -17.30 -2.43 -3.39
C ASP A 232 -17.23 -3.92 -3.76
N TRP A 233 -16.24 -4.33 -4.56
CA TRP A 233 -16.10 -5.74 -4.93
C TRP A 233 -16.00 -6.62 -3.67
N ASP A 234 -16.38 -7.88 -3.78
CA ASP A 234 -16.10 -8.90 -2.77
C ASP A 234 -14.98 -9.84 -3.25
N LYS A 235 -14.73 -10.93 -2.53
CA LYS A 235 -13.75 -11.94 -2.96
C LYS A 235 -14.19 -12.68 -4.24
N SER A 236 -15.48 -12.91 -4.45
CA SER A 236 -16.01 -13.69 -5.57
C SER A 236 -15.80 -13.00 -6.93
N LYS A 237 -15.76 -11.66 -6.94
CA LYS A 237 -15.55 -10.88 -8.16
C LYS A 237 -14.21 -11.13 -8.83
N ALA A 238 -13.16 -11.42 -8.06
CA ALA A 238 -11.84 -11.73 -8.62
C ALA A 238 -11.88 -13.01 -9.48
N ASP A 239 -12.55 -14.05 -8.99
CA ASP A 239 -12.66 -15.34 -9.69
C ASP A 239 -13.57 -15.24 -10.93
N GLU A 240 -14.63 -14.43 -10.84
CA GLU A 240 -15.49 -14.10 -11.99
C GLU A 240 -14.68 -13.43 -13.10
N VAL A 241 -13.83 -12.46 -12.75
CA VAL A 241 -12.95 -11.77 -13.71
C VAL A 241 -11.98 -12.74 -14.38
N LEU A 242 -11.35 -13.64 -13.62
CA LEU A 242 -10.49 -14.68 -14.19
C LEU A 242 -11.24 -15.55 -15.20
N SER A 243 -12.43 -16.02 -14.84
CA SER A 243 -13.28 -16.84 -15.70
C SER A 243 -13.68 -16.11 -16.99
N VAL A 244 -13.92 -14.79 -16.91
CA VAL A 244 -14.18 -13.96 -18.09
C VAL A 244 -12.94 -13.89 -18.98
N LEU A 245 -11.76 -13.61 -18.42
CA LEU A 245 -10.53 -13.52 -19.22
C LEU A 245 -10.24 -14.83 -19.95
N GLU A 246 -10.36 -15.98 -19.29
CA GLU A 246 -10.14 -17.28 -19.94
C GLU A 246 -11.07 -17.48 -21.14
N ARG A 247 -12.38 -17.25 -20.93
CA ARG A 247 -13.39 -17.35 -22.00
C ARG A 247 -13.13 -16.39 -23.16
N GLU A 248 -12.76 -15.14 -22.85
CA GLU A 248 -12.50 -14.13 -23.87
C GLU A 248 -11.24 -14.43 -24.68
N ARG A 249 -10.21 -14.97 -24.02
CA ARG A 249 -9.00 -15.44 -24.69
C ARG A 249 -9.28 -16.59 -25.64
N ASP A 250 -10.06 -17.58 -25.22
CA ASP A 250 -10.43 -18.73 -26.07
C ASP A 250 -11.23 -18.30 -27.30
N ALA A 251 -12.00 -17.22 -27.17
CA ALA A 251 -12.73 -16.62 -28.28
C ALA A 251 -11.88 -15.64 -29.14
N GLY A 252 -10.58 -15.51 -28.87
CA GLY A 252 -9.69 -14.60 -29.60
C GLY A 252 -9.97 -13.11 -29.36
N ARG A 253 -10.65 -12.77 -28.25
CA ARG A 253 -11.04 -11.41 -27.90
C ARG A 253 -10.13 -10.82 -26.83
N LYS A 254 -9.93 -9.50 -26.87
CA LYS A 254 -9.08 -8.78 -25.91
C LYS A 254 -9.92 -8.14 -24.82
N VAL A 255 -9.43 -8.19 -23.59
CA VAL A 255 -9.99 -7.52 -22.43
C VAL A 255 -8.95 -6.55 -21.90
N LEU A 256 -9.40 -5.35 -21.54
CA LEU A 256 -8.64 -4.38 -20.76
C LEU A 256 -9.10 -4.49 -19.30
N LEU A 257 -8.18 -4.82 -18.40
CA LEU A 257 -8.40 -4.77 -16.96
C LEU A 257 -7.84 -3.46 -16.42
N ALA A 258 -8.58 -2.78 -15.57
CA ALA A 258 -8.15 -1.55 -14.93
C ALA A 258 -8.37 -1.68 -13.41
N GLY A 259 -7.33 -1.45 -12.62
CA GLY A 259 -7.39 -1.56 -11.16
C GLY A 259 -6.43 -0.61 -10.46
N THR A 260 -6.54 -0.50 -9.14
CA THR A 260 -5.63 0.37 -8.38
C THR A 260 -4.44 -0.41 -7.83
N PHE A 261 -3.31 0.26 -7.61
CA PHE A 261 -2.18 -0.37 -6.90
C PHE A 261 -2.59 -0.75 -5.48
N GLY A 262 -2.24 -1.96 -5.05
CA GLY A 262 -2.57 -2.47 -3.72
C GLY A 262 -3.99 -3.03 -3.58
N ALA A 263 -4.82 -2.92 -4.61
CA ALA A 263 -6.16 -3.51 -4.61
C ALA A 263 -6.16 -4.93 -5.21
N ARG A 264 -7.35 -5.55 -5.22
CA ARG A 264 -7.52 -6.98 -5.47
C ARG A 264 -6.92 -7.44 -6.80
N LEU A 265 -7.16 -6.72 -7.90
CA LEU A 265 -6.61 -7.07 -9.20
C LEU A 265 -5.07 -6.98 -9.25
N SER A 266 -4.48 -6.08 -8.47
CA SER A 266 -3.02 -5.87 -8.44
C SER A 266 -2.29 -6.75 -7.43
N GLU A 267 -2.98 -7.31 -6.43
CA GLU A 267 -2.37 -8.11 -5.35
C GLU A 267 -2.91 -9.54 -5.21
N GLY A 268 -4.23 -9.73 -5.28
CA GLY A 268 -4.92 -10.98 -4.93
C GLY A 268 -5.15 -11.95 -6.08
N VAL A 269 -5.02 -11.50 -7.34
CA VAL A 269 -5.32 -12.34 -8.52
C VAL A 269 -4.05 -13.02 -9.07
N ASP A 270 -4.19 -14.29 -9.43
CA ASP A 270 -3.15 -15.12 -10.03
C ASP A 270 -3.41 -15.36 -11.53
N TYR A 271 -2.79 -14.54 -12.38
CA TYR A 271 -2.94 -14.56 -13.84
C TYR A 271 -2.06 -15.63 -14.50
N ARG A 272 -2.33 -16.91 -14.25
CA ARG A 272 -1.53 -18.03 -14.79
C ARG A 272 -1.73 -18.27 -16.28
N GLY A 273 -0.79 -19.02 -16.88
CA GLY A 273 -0.86 -19.44 -18.28
C GLY A 273 -0.77 -18.29 -19.27
N GLY A 274 -0.08 -17.20 -18.91
CA GLY A 274 0.01 -15.98 -19.70
C GLY A 274 -1.34 -15.31 -19.96
N LEU A 275 -2.26 -15.28 -18.99
CA LEU A 275 -3.56 -14.64 -19.20
C LEU A 275 -3.45 -13.15 -19.56
N LEU A 276 -2.36 -12.50 -19.13
CA LEU A 276 -2.02 -11.12 -19.50
C LEU A 276 -0.85 -11.11 -20.48
N ASP A 277 -0.99 -10.41 -21.60
CA ASP A 277 0.10 -10.18 -22.54
C ASP A 277 0.83 -8.87 -22.29
N ALA A 278 0.20 -7.90 -21.62
CA ALA A 278 0.86 -6.65 -21.25
C ALA A 278 0.33 -6.11 -19.93
N VAL A 279 1.14 -5.28 -19.29
CA VAL A 279 0.74 -4.48 -18.12
C VAL A 279 1.25 -3.06 -18.25
N ALA A 280 0.38 -2.08 -17.97
CA ALA A 280 0.75 -0.68 -17.84
C ALA A 280 0.59 -0.22 -16.40
N CYS A 281 1.61 0.46 -15.87
CA CYS A 281 1.59 1.09 -14.55
C CYS A 281 1.55 2.61 -14.76
N ILE A 282 0.43 3.22 -14.40
CA ILE A 282 0.21 4.66 -14.46
C ILE A 282 0.81 5.31 -13.23
N GLY A 283 1.82 6.16 -13.40
CA GLY A 283 2.36 6.94 -12.28
C GLY A 283 3.04 6.13 -11.17
N LEU A 284 3.25 6.80 -10.05
CA LEU A 284 3.75 6.21 -8.80
C LEU A 284 2.76 6.47 -7.65
N PRO A 285 2.41 5.45 -6.85
CA PRO A 285 1.53 5.60 -5.68
C PRO A 285 2.28 6.20 -4.49
N ILE A 286 2.70 7.46 -4.63
CA ILE A 286 3.33 8.25 -3.58
C ILE A 286 2.23 8.70 -2.61
N ALA A 287 2.42 8.45 -1.33
CA ALA A 287 1.50 8.88 -0.30
C ALA A 287 1.36 10.41 -0.29
N PRO A 288 0.13 10.95 -0.14
CA PRO A 288 -0.07 12.38 -0.01
C PRO A 288 0.59 12.91 1.28
N PRO A 289 0.94 14.21 1.33
CA PRO A 289 1.38 14.83 2.57
C PRO A 289 0.25 14.80 3.61
N GLY A 290 0.59 14.55 4.87
CA GLY A 290 -0.34 14.42 5.98
C GLY A 290 0.41 14.19 7.28
N VAL A 291 -0.27 14.33 8.41
CA VAL A 291 0.34 14.29 9.75
C VAL A 291 1.09 12.97 9.97
N VAL A 292 0.42 11.84 9.72
CA VAL A 292 1.01 10.50 9.86
C VAL A 292 2.23 10.32 8.96
N GLN A 293 2.14 10.83 7.72
CA GLN A 293 3.18 10.66 6.73
C GLN A 293 4.41 11.53 7.01
N ASP A 294 4.22 12.71 7.60
CA ASP A 294 5.30 13.59 8.04
C ASP A 294 5.94 13.06 9.33
N GLY A 295 5.14 12.55 10.27
CA GLY A 295 5.63 11.81 11.45
C GLY A 295 6.50 10.62 11.06
N LEU A 296 6.04 9.80 10.09
CA LEU A 296 6.80 8.66 9.58
C LEU A 296 8.15 9.10 8.96
N LYS A 297 8.19 10.22 8.23
CA LYS A 297 9.45 10.76 7.68
C LYS A 297 10.41 11.19 8.78
N SER A 298 9.90 11.89 9.80
CA SER A 298 10.69 12.35 10.94
C SER A 298 11.27 11.16 11.68
N PHE A 299 10.43 10.19 12.06
CA PHE A 299 10.84 8.95 12.71
C PHE A 299 11.96 8.21 11.93
N VAL A 300 11.75 7.97 10.64
CA VAL A 300 12.76 7.27 9.82
C VAL A 300 14.04 8.11 9.68
N GLY A 301 13.91 9.44 9.58
CA GLY A 301 15.03 10.36 9.50
C GLY A 301 15.91 10.35 10.75
N ASP A 302 15.27 10.31 11.92
CA ASP A 302 15.96 10.27 13.22
C ASP A 302 16.59 8.91 13.48
N ARG A 303 15.89 7.82 13.15
CA ARG A 303 16.35 6.46 13.44
C ARG A 303 17.36 5.91 12.44
N PHE A 304 17.14 6.15 11.15
CA PHE A 304 17.93 5.53 10.06
C PHE A 304 18.75 6.55 9.26
N GLY A 305 18.58 7.84 9.53
CA GLY A 305 19.28 8.94 8.88
C GLY A 305 18.45 9.63 7.79
N LYS A 306 18.69 10.93 7.62
CA LYS A 306 17.95 11.82 6.71
C LYS A 306 17.96 11.35 5.25
N ASP A 307 19.05 10.73 4.79
CA ASP A 307 19.15 10.20 3.42
C ASP A 307 18.20 9.03 3.14
N LYS A 308 17.82 8.28 4.19
CA LYS A 308 16.88 7.16 4.11
C LYS A 308 15.43 7.59 4.35
N SER A 309 15.20 8.69 5.07
CA SER A 309 13.86 9.23 5.39
C SER A 309 12.94 9.22 4.18
N TRP A 310 13.27 9.98 3.14
CA TRP A 310 12.41 10.04 1.96
C TRP A 310 12.34 8.71 1.21
N ARG A 311 13.45 7.96 1.16
CA ARG A 311 13.48 6.70 0.41
C ARG A 311 12.54 5.66 1.01
N TYR A 312 12.62 5.44 2.33
CA TYR A 312 11.87 4.38 3.02
C TYR A 312 10.40 4.72 3.19
N THR A 313 10.07 6.02 3.23
CA THR A 313 8.69 6.47 3.48
C THR A 313 7.92 6.81 2.22
N MET A 314 8.60 7.18 1.13
CA MET A 314 7.96 7.63 -0.11
C MET A 314 8.33 6.78 -1.33
N THR A 315 9.59 6.83 -1.75
CA THR A 315 9.95 6.34 -3.10
C THR A 315 9.99 4.81 -3.16
N GLN A 316 10.59 4.16 -2.16
CA GLN A 316 10.73 2.70 -2.17
C GLN A 316 9.38 2.00 -2.01
N PRO A 317 8.48 2.38 -1.08
CA PRO A 317 7.14 1.80 -1.02
C PRO A 317 6.35 1.97 -2.33
N ALA A 318 6.42 3.16 -2.95
CA ALA A 318 5.72 3.41 -4.21
C ALA A 318 6.26 2.55 -5.36
N VAL A 319 7.59 2.44 -5.49
CA VAL A 319 8.21 1.56 -6.49
C VAL A 319 7.93 0.09 -6.20
N ASN A 320 7.86 -0.34 -4.94
CA ASN A 320 7.53 -1.73 -4.59
C ASN A 320 6.12 -2.11 -5.04
N ARG A 321 5.13 -1.21 -4.90
CA ARG A 321 3.78 -1.42 -5.46
C ARG A 321 3.79 -1.51 -7.00
N VAL A 322 4.60 -0.69 -7.68
CA VAL A 322 4.78 -0.80 -9.13
C VAL A 322 5.43 -2.13 -9.51
N LEU A 323 6.46 -2.58 -8.78
CA LEU A 323 7.14 -3.87 -8.99
C LEU A 323 6.16 -5.04 -8.83
N GLN A 324 5.27 -4.98 -7.83
CA GLN A 324 4.23 -5.99 -7.60
C GLN A 324 3.22 -6.04 -8.74
N ALA A 325 2.79 -4.88 -9.25
CA ALA A 325 1.87 -4.78 -10.36
C ALA A 325 2.49 -5.24 -11.69
N MET A 326 3.71 -4.78 -12.02
CA MET A 326 4.40 -5.20 -13.25
C MET A 326 4.83 -6.67 -13.26
N GLY A 327 4.94 -7.28 -12.07
CA GLY A 327 5.23 -8.71 -11.92
C GLY A 327 4.04 -9.62 -12.22
N ARG A 328 2.80 -9.08 -12.24
CA ARG A 328 1.58 -9.89 -12.38
C ARG A 328 1.52 -10.79 -13.62
N PRO A 329 1.95 -10.33 -14.82
CA PRO A 329 1.85 -11.15 -16.03
C PRO A 329 2.85 -12.32 -16.13
N ILE A 330 3.91 -12.35 -15.32
CA ILE A 330 4.97 -13.37 -15.43
C ILE A 330 4.95 -14.27 -14.19
N ARG A 331 4.41 -15.49 -14.35
CA ARG A 331 4.32 -16.51 -13.29
C ARG A 331 5.09 -17.79 -13.64
N GLY A 332 5.19 -18.12 -14.92
CA GLY A 332 5.95 -19.26 -15.46
C GLY A 332 7.15 -18.83 -16.31
N ILE A 333 8.12 -19.74 -16.49
CA ILE A 333 9.34 -19.48 -17.28
C ILE A 333 9.03 -19.14 -18.74
N ASP A 334 7.87 -19.61 -19.21
CA ASP A 334 7.39 -19.43 -20.57
C ASP A 334 6.46 -18.24 -20.76
N ASP A 335 6.09 -17.57 -19.67
CA ASP A 335 5.30 -16.35 -19.77
C ASP A 335 6.12 -15.25 -20.44
N ARG A 336 5.40 -14.36 -21.11
CA ARG A 336 5.97 -13.21 -21.79
C ARG A 336 4.99 -12.05 -21.64
N ALA A 337 5.50 -10.85 -21.40
CA ALA A 337 4.65 -9.66 -21.36
C ALA A 337 5.44 -8.38 -21.59
N VAL A 338 4.83 -7.41 -22.26
CA VAL A 338 5.37 -6.05 -22.30
C VAL A 338 4.92 -5.29 -21.06
N VAL A 339 5.86 -4.67 -20.35
CA VAL A 339 5.56 -3.76 -19.24
C VAL A 339 5.73 -2.33 -19.74
N LEU A 340 4.75 -1.48 -19.47
CA LEU A 340 4.81 -0.04 -19.73
C LEU A 340 4.71 0.74 -18.42
N LEU A 341 5.67 1.60 -18.12
CA LEU A 341 5.61 2.55 -17.01
C LEU A 341 5.27 3.93 -17.58
N LEU A 342 4.09 4.45 -17.27
CA LEU A 342 3.64 5.78 -17.66
C LEU A 342 4.04 6.81 -16.60
N GLU A 343 5.36 6.95 -16.41
CA GLU A 343 5.93 7.85 -15.41
C GLU A 343 7.40 8.16 -15.70
N GLN A 344 7.68 9.37 -16.19
CA GLN A 344 9.04 9.84 -16.47
C GLN A 344 9.93 9.87 -15.23
N ARG A 345 9.35 10.02 -14.02
CA ARG A 345 10.13 10.01 -12.76
C ARG A 345 10.90 8.70 -12.54
N CYS A 346 10.48 7.58 -13.13
CA CYS A 346 11.18 6.30 -13.01
C CYS A 346 12.64 6.36 -13.52
N GLU A 347 12.95 7.27 -14.45
CA GLU A 347 14.31 7.48 -14.97
C GLU A 347 15.15 8.40 -14.07
N GLN A 348 14.54 9.14 -13.15
CA GLN A 348 15.28 10.02 -12.25
C GLN A 348 16.11 9.19 -11.26
N PRO A 349 17.36 9.59 -10.92
CA PRO A 349 18.24 8.80 -10.05
C PRO A 349 17.61 8.38 -8.71
N MET A 350 16.75 9.25 -8.17
CA MET A 350 16.03 9.02 -6.93
C MET A 350 15.09 7.80 -6.97
N TYR A 351 14.40 7.59 -8.08
CA TYR A 351 13.49 6.45 -8.28
C TYR A 351 14.21 5.27 -8.91
N ARG A 352 15.13 5.52 -9.85
CA ARG A 352 15.89 4.49 -10.54
C ARG A 352 16.65 3.56 -9.57
N LYS A 353 17.20 4.11 -8.48
CA LYS A 353 17.86 3.36 -7.40
C LYS A 353 16.93 2.46 -6.57
N CYS A 354 15.62 2.66 -6.67
CA CYS A 354 14.61 1.86 -5.98
C CYS A 354 14.21 0.61 -6.78
N PHE A 355 14.57 0.53 -8.08
CA PHE A 355 14.38 -0.67 -8.88
C PHE A 355 15.56 -1.64 -8.73
N PRO A 356 15.36 -2.96 -8.96
CA PRO A 356 16.44 -3.93 -9.05
C PRO A 356 17.52 -3.50 -10.04
N GLY A 357 18.79 -3.70 -9.68
CA GLY A 357 19.93 -3.28 -10.51
C GLY A 357 20.05 -4.01 -11.85
N ASP A 358 19.52 -5.22 -11.93
CA ASP A 358 19.45 -6.05 -13.13
C ASP A 358 18.23 -5.72 -14.03
N LEU A 359 17.29 -4.91 -13.53
CA LEU A 359 16.12 -4.51 -14.30
C LEU A 359 16.52 -3.51 -15.38
N GLN A 360 16.43 -3.96 -16.64
CA GLN A 360 16.63 -3.12 -17.82
C GLN A 360 15.33 -2.40 -18.16
N MET A 361 15.39 -1.07 -18.18
CA MET A 361 14.29 -0.19 -18.56
C MET A 361 14.66 0.55 -19.84
N VAL A 362 13.72 0.59 -20.80
CA VAL A 362 13.91 1.22 -22.10
C VAL A 362 13.16 2.55 -22.10
N PRO A 363 13.83 3.70 -21.98
CA PRO A 363 13.19 5.00 -22.05
C PRO A 363 12.65 5.26 -23.46
N MET A 364 11.46 5.83 -23.55
CA MET A 364 10.79 6.10 -24.82
C MET A 364 9.79 7.25 -24.68
N SER A 365 9.75 8.14 -25.66
CA SER A 365 8.78 9.26 -25.70
C SER A 365 7.77 9.15 -26.85
N ASP A 366 7.92 8.17 -27.73
CA ASP A 366 7.07 7.99 -28.92
C ASP A 366 6.17 6.74 -28.76
N PRO A 367 4.84 6.90 -28.68
CA PRO A 367 3.89 5.78 -28.66
C PRO A 367 4.05 4.83 -29.85
N ASN A 368 4.43 5.32 -31.05
CA ASN A 368 4.64 4.45 -32.20
C ASN A 368 5.90 3.59 -32.06
N GLY A 369 6.94 4.12 -31.42
CA GLY A 369 8.12 3.38 -31.00
C GLY A 369 7.75 2.21 -30.09
N LEU A 370 6.85 2.45 -29.14
CA LEU A 370 6.39 1.44 -28.18
C LEU A 370 5.64 0.34 -28.91
N LYS A 371 4.72 0.71 -29.80
CA LYS A 371 3.99 -0.22 -30.66
C LYS A 371 4.92 -1.10 -31.47
N ARG A 372 5.89 -0.51 -32.18
CA ARG A 372 6.88 -1.26 -32.99
C ARG A 372 7.72 -2.22 -32.14
N LEU A 373 8.14 -1.79 -30.94
CA LEU A 373 8.88 -2.61 -30.00
C LEU A 373 8.04 -3.81 -29.55
N ALA A 374 6.82 -3.56 -29.11
CA ALA A 374 5.89 -4.59 -28.66
C ALA A 374 5.55 -5.60 -29.78
N GLU A 375 5.21 -5.13 -30.98
CA GLU A 375 4.96 -6.00 -32.14
C GLU A 375 6.19 -6.83 -32.54
N ARG A 376 7.39 -6.26 -32.46
CA ARG A 376 8.63 -7.02 -32.70
C ARG A 376 8.87 -8.06 -31.61
N PHE A 377 8.59 -7.71 -30.36
CA PHE A 377 8.72 -8.60 -29.21
C PHE A 377 7.79 -9.81 -29.35
N TYR A 378 6.48 -9.62 -29.55
CA TYR A 378 5.53 -10.72 -29.67
C TYR A 378 5.76 -11.60 -30.91
N ARG A 379 6.32 -11.04 -32.00
CA ARG A 379 6.72 -11.83 -33.17
C ARG A 379 7.93 -12.74 -32.91
N ARG A 380 8.87 -12.31 -32.05
CA ARG A 380 10.12 -13.05 -31.77
C ARG A 380 9.99 -14.01 -30.59
N VAL A 381 9.25 -13.60 -29.56
CA VAL A 381 9.10 -14.35 -28.32
C VAL A 381 7.75 -15.05 -28.37
N LEU A 382 7.74 -16.27 -28.91
CA LEU A 382 6.55 -17.10 -28.97
C LEU A 382 6.28 -17.78 -27.61
N ARG A 383 5.00 -18.04 -27.33
CA ARG A 383 4.61 -18.90 -26.22
C ARG A 383 4.72 -20.33 -26.75
N PRO A 384 5.27 -21.26 -25.97
CA PRO A 384 5.10 -22.66 -26.28
C PRO A 384 3.59 -22.96 -26.35
N PRO A 385 3.17 -23.87 -27.25
CA PRO A 385 1.79 -24.33 -27.24
C PRO A 385 1.46 -24.89 -25.85
N THR A 386 0.30 -24.52 -25.32
CA THR A 386 -0.22 -25.10 -24.08
C THR A 386 -0.38 -26.61 -24.31
N PRO A 387 0.11 -27.47 -23.40
CA PRO A 387 0.04 -28.92 -23.55
C PRO A 387 -1.39 -29.46 -23.64
#